data_AF-A0A924ZTF6-F1
#
_entry.id   AF-A0A924ZTF6-F1
#
_cell.length_a   1.000
_cell.length_b   1.000
_cell.length_c   1.000
_cell.angle_alpha   90.00
_cell.angle_beta   90.00
_cell.angle_gamma   90.00
#
_symmetry.space_group_name_H-M   'P 1'
#
loop_
_entity.id
_entity.type
_entity.pdbx_description
1 polymer ?
#
loop_
_entity_poly.entity_id
_entity_poly.type
_entity_poly.pdbx_seq_one_letter_code
_entity_poly.pdbx_strand_id
1 'polypeptide(L)'
;MVTWKVEAERAVKISFKGHLSSRLHAQDLHLVMNSSDGKPIKFHATLNGMALGTNHGVDTDANSMGVVRGQRLYQLIRQTQEVKDQTFDIELLEPNI
;
A
#
# COMPACT_ATOMS: atom_id res chain seq x y z
N MET A 1 25.56 -7.49 17.10
CA MET A 1 25.44 -7.71 15.64
C MET A 1 23.98 -7.58 15.29
N VAL A 2 23.60 -6.70 14.36
CA VAL A 2 22.20 -6.57 13.94
C VAL A 2 21.96 -7.58 12.83
N THR A 3 21.08 -8.54 13.06
CA THR A 3 20.69 -9.54 12.07
C THR A 3 19.67 -8.90 11.13
N TRP A 4 20.04 -8.72 9.87
CA TRP A 4 19.12 -8.23 8.84
C TRP A 4 18.31 -9.42 8.30
N LYS A 5 16.99 -9.38 8.49
CA LYS A 5 16.06 -10.32 7.88
C LYS A 5 15.51 -9.68 6.59
N VAL A 6 15.86 -10.25 5.45
CA VAL A 6 15.30 -9.85 4.15
C VAL A 6 14.07 -10.72 3.90
N GLU A 7 12.92 -10.10 3.68
CA GLU A 7 11.66 -10.79 3.38
C GLU A 7 11.36 -10.77 1.87
N ALA A 8 10.41 -11.59 1.43
CA ALA A 8 10.17 -11.84 0.02
C ALA A 8 9.66 -10.60 -0.73
N GLU A 9 10.38 -10.20 -1.78
CA GLU A 9 9.90 -9.21 -2.75
C GLU A 9 8.80 -9.82 -3.64
N ARG A 10 7.67 -9.11 -3.81
CA ARG A 10 6.57 -9.53 -4.67
C ARG A 10 6.26 -8.43 -5.69
N ALA A 11 6.36 -8.73 -6.98
CA ALA A 11 5.92 -7.86 -8.05
C ALA A 11 4.53 -8.30 -8.54
N VAL A 12 3.54 -7.42 -8.45
CA VAL A 12 2.16 -7.67 -8.93
C VAL A 12 1.79 -6.60 -9.96
N LYS A 13 1.36 -7.03 -11.16
CA LYS A 13 0.77 -6.14 -12.15
C LYS A 13 -0.72 -6.03 -11.88
N ILE A 14 -1.19 -4.83 -11.57
CA ILE A 14 -2.61 -4.54 -11.28
C ILE A 14 -3.15 -3.70 -12.45
N SER A 15 -4.31 -4.08 -13.01
CA SER A 15 -5.02 -3.29 -14.02
C SER A 15 -5.99 -2.28 -13.38
N PHE A 16 -6.59 -1.40 -14.16
CA PHE A 16 -7.72 -0.58 -13.70
C PHE A 16 -8.85 -1.46 -13.16
N LYS A 17 -9.53 -1.04 -12.07
CA LYS A 17 -10.42 -1.89 -11.22
C LYS A 17 -9.71 -3.07 -10.56
N GLY A 18 -8.40 -3.09 -10.58
CA GLY A 18 -7.61 -4.14 -9.97
C GLY A 18 -7.57 -3.96 -8.46
N HIS A 19 -7.73 -5.08 -7.79
CA HIS A 19 -7.60 -5.23 -6.36
C HIS A 19 -6.37 -6.10 -6.08
N LEU A 20 -5.57 -5.70 -5.09
CA LEU A 20 -4.48 -6.51 -4.56
C LEU A 20 -4.76 -6.75 -3.07
N SER A 21 -4.80 -8.03 -2.70
CA SER A 21 -4.85 -8.47 -1.31
C SER A 21 -3.62 -9.31 -0.98
N SER A 22 -2.99 -9.08 0.17
CA SER A 22 -1.94 -9.97 0.67
C SER A 22 -1.85 -9.92 2.19
N ARG A 23 -1.45 -11.04 2.78
CA ARG A 23 -1.07 -11.10 4.19
C ARG A 23 0.36 -10.62 4.38
N LEU A 24 0.58 -9.92 5.48
CA LEU A 24 1.84 -9.32 5.86
C LEU A 24 2.08 -9.53 7.35
N HIS A 25 3.32 -9.87 7.69
CA HIS A 25 3.86 -9.86 9.06
C HIS A 25 5.03 -8.88 9.13
N ALA A 26 4.74 -7.60 8.96
CA ALA A 26 5.78 -6.57 8.96
C ALA A 26 5.25 -5.24 9.50
N GLN A 27 6.16 -4.37 9.91
CA GLN A 27 5.83 -3.03 10.36
C GLN A 27 5.43 -2.13 9.19
N ASP A 28 6.17 -2.18 8.09
CA ASP A 28 5.94 -1.32 6.94
C ASP A 28 5.48 -2.13 5.72
N LEU A 29 4.50 -1.61 4.99
CA LEU A 29 4.17 -2.07 3.64
C LEU A 29 4.65 -1.03 2.64
N HIS A 30 5.57 -1.46 1.78
CA HIS A 30 6.02 -0.68 0.64
C HIS A 30 5.58 -1.34 -0.67
N LEU A 31 5.20 -0.52 -1.66
CA LEU A 31 4.84 -1.02 -2.99
C LEU A 31 5.46 -0.12 -4.06
N VAL A 32 6.10 -0.74 -5.05
CA VAL A 32 6.52 -0.02 -6.26
C VAL A 32 5.31 0.06 -7.19
N MET A 33 4.86 1.28 -7.48
CA MET A 33 3.72 1.54 -8.36
C MET A 33 4.10 2.54 -9.43
N ASN A 34 3.39 2.52 -10.57
CA ASN A 34 3.56 3.46 -11.66
C ASN A 34 2.21 3.87 -12.25
N SER A 35 2.06 5.15 -12.62
CA SER A 35 0.96 5.62 -13.47
C SER A 35 1.44 5.68 -14.92
N SER A 36 0.95 4.77 -15.76
CA SER A 36 1.47 4.53 -17.11
C SER A 36 1.39 5.72 -18.08
N ASP A 37 0.46 6.65 -17.87
CA ASP A 37 0.26 7.85 -18.70
C ASP A 37 0.62 9.15 -17.97
N GLY A 38 1.31 9.06 -16.83
CA GLY A 38 1.64 10.21 -15.98
C GLY A 38 0.45 10.84 -15.27
N LYS A 39 -0.78 10.36 -15.50
CA LYS A 39 -1.96 10.88 -14.80
C LYS A 39 -2.00 10.33 -13.37
N PRO A 40 -2.37 11.15 -12.38
CA PRO A 40 -2.55 10.67 -11.02
C PRO A 40 -3.64 9.61 -10.95
N ILE A 41 -3.35 8.46 -10.35
CA ILE A 41 -4.32 7.40 -10.05
C ILE A 41 -4.55 7.39 -8.55
N LYS A 42 -5.79 7.65 -8.12
CA LYS A 42 -6.18 7.51 -6.71
C LYS A 42 -6.28 6.04 -6.36
N PHE A 43 -5.93 5.69 -5.13
CA PHE A 43 -6.17 4.37 -4.59
C PHE A 43 -6.69 4.46 -3.17
N HIS A 44 -7.33 3.39 -2.72
CA HIS A 44 -7.76 3.18 -1.36
C HIS A 44 -7.05 1.94 -0.79
N ALA A 45 -6.45 2.07 0.39
CA ALA A 45 -5.68 1.01 1.04
C ALA A 45 -6.19 0.73 2.45
N THR A 46 -6.53 -0.51 2.75
CA THR A 46 -7.05 -0.90 4.08
C THR A 46 -6.21 -1.96 4.73
N LEU A 47 -6.40 -2.09 6.04
CA LEU A 47 -5.76 -3.09 6.88
C LEU A 47 -6.85 -3.88 7.61
N ASN A 48 -6.97 -5.16 7.29
CA ASN A 48 -8.07 -6.03 7.67
C ASN A 48 -9.45 -5.44 7.32
N GLY A 49 -9.55 -4.77 6.16
CA GLY A 49 -10.77 -4.09 5.73
C GLY A 49 -11.10 -2.79 6.48
N MET A 50 -10.25 -2.34 7.41
CA MET A 50 -10.44 -1.12 8.17
C MET A 50 -9.55 0.03 7.67
N ALA A 51 -9.97 1.26 7.96
CA ALA A 51 -9.19 2.46 7.68
C ALA A 51 -7.83 2.41 8.38
N LEU A 52 -6.79 2.99 7.75
CA LEU A 52 -5.43 2.91 8.27
C LEU A 52 -5.25 3.66 9.60
N GLY A 53 -5.97 4.77 9.81
CA GLY A 53 -5.87 5.55 11.04
C GLY A 53 -4.43 5.96 11.31
N THR A 54 -3.90 5.67 12.51
CA THR A 54 -2.49 5.96 12.85
C THR A 54 -1.47 5.08 12.14
N ASN A 55 -1.91 4.00 11.47
CA ASN A 55 -1.02 3.08 10.77
C ASN A 55 -0.75 3.51 9.31
N HIS A 56 -1.18 4.70 8.90
CA HIS A 56 -0.89 5.22 7.56
C HIS A 56 0.62 5.44 7.38
N GLY A 57 1.13 5.07 6.21
CA GLY A 57 2.47 5.42 5.77
C GLY A 57 2.53 6.86 5.27
N VAL A 58 3.70 7.32 4.82
CA VAL A 58 3.86 8.71 4.33
C VAL A 58 3.13 8.99 3.02
N ASP A 59 2.77 7.94 2.27
CA ASP A 59 2.12 8.06 0.96
C ASP A 59 0.60 7.78 0.98
N THR A 60 0.04 7.54 2.16
CA THR A 60 -1.40 7.34 2.38
C THR A 60 -1.87 8.21 3.54
N ASP A 61 -3.11 8.67 3.51
CA ASP A 61 -3.69 9.39 4.65
C ASP A 61 -4.36 8.44 5.66
N ALA A 62 -4.75 9.00 6.81
CA ALA A 62 -5.44 8.25 7.86
C ALA A 62 -6.82 7.70 7.43
N ASN A 63 -7.41 8.27 6.38
CA ASN A 63 -8.66 7.81 5.77
C ASN A 63 -8.42 6.81 4.64
N SER A 64 -7.23 6.19 4.60
CA SER A 64 -6.89 5.13 3.64
C SER A 64 -6.72 5.58 2.20
N MET A 65 -6.60 6.87 1.92
CA MET A 65 -6.47 7.39 0.54
C MET A 65 -5.03 7.69 0.17
N GLY A 66 -4.65 7.39 -1.06
CA GLY A 66 -3.36 7.78 -1.62
C GLY A 66 -3.44 8.05 -3.13
N VAL A 67 -2.33 8.52 -3.70
CA VAL A 67 -2.24 8.88 -5.11
C VAL A 67 -0.92 8.41 -5.73
N VAL A 68 -1.01 7.56 -6.74
CA VAL A 68 0.12 7.19 -7.59
C VAL A 68 0.39 8.32 -8.57
N ARG A 69 1.59 8.91 -8.53
CA ARG A 69 2.00 10.04 -9.37
C ARG A 69 3.14 9.71 -10.35
N GLY A 70 3.69 8.51 -10.28
CA GLY A 70 4.79 8.06 -11.14
C GLY A 70 5.48 6.83 -10.55
N GLN A 71 6.48 6.33 -11.28
CA GLN A 71 7.22 5.13 -10.92
C GLN A 71 8.17 5.36 -9.73
N ARG A 72 7.74 4.97 -8.54
CA ARG A 72 8.59 4.98 -7.33
C ARG A 72 8.11 3.98 -6.29
N LEU A 73 8.89 3.85 -5.22
CA LEU A 73 8.46 3.18 -4.00
C LEU A 73 7.48 4.08 -3.22
N TYR A 74 6.36 3.50 -2.82
CA TYR A 74 5.36 4.14 -1.96
C TYR A 74 5.32 3.41 -0.62
N GLN A 75 5.37 4.14 0.49
CA GLN A 75 5.14 3.59 1.82
C GLN A 75 3.68 3.78 2.20
N LEU A 76 2.93 2.68 2.16
CA LEU A 76 1.47 2.74 2.30
C LEU A 76 1.01 2.60 3.74
N ILE A 77 1.68 1.73 4.48
CA ILE A 77 1.35 1.40 5.87
C ILE A 77 2.64 1.48 6.69
N ARG A 78 2.52 2.03 7.88
CA ARG A 78 3.50 1.92 8.97
C ARG A 78 2.74 1.58 10.25
N GLN A 79 2.76 0.32 10.64
CA GLN A 79 2.14 -0.14 11.87
C GLN A 79 2.83 0.52 13.08
N THR A 80 2.04 1.22 13.88
CA THR A 80 2.52 1.95 15.07
C THR A 80 2.54 1.08 16.33
N GLN A 81 1.90 -0.09 16.26
CA GLN A 81 1.81 -1.05 17.35
C GLN A 81 2.67 -2.30 17.03
N GLU A 82 2.59 -3.30 17.91
CA GLU A 82 3.22 -4.60 17.71
C GLU A 82 2.87 -5.21 16.34
N VAL A 83 3.89 -5.72 15.64
CA VAL A 83 3.74 -6.38 14.33
C VAL A 83 2.92 -7.66 14.51
N LYS A 84 1.83 -7.76 13.75
CA LYS A 84 0.93 -8.93 13.74
C LYS A 84 0.66 -9.34 12.30
N ASP A 85 0.23 -10.58 12.12
CA ASP A 85 -0.30 -11.04 10.84
C ASP A 85 -1.55 -10.24 10.49
N GLN A 86 -1.49 -9.49 9.40
CA GLN A 86 -2.61 -8.68 8.93
C GLN A 86 -2.78 -8.81 7.42
N THR A 87 -4.02 -8.71 6.96
CA THR A 87 -4.34 -8.64 5.54
C THR A 87 -4.36 -7.18 5.13
N PHE A 88 -3.63 -6.83 4.09
CA PHE A 88 -3.77 -5.53 3.45
C PHE A 88 -4.51 -5.68 2.12
N ASP A 89 -5.28 -4.65 1.79
CA ASP A 89 -6.02 -4.56 0.54
C ASP A 89 -5.76 -3.21 -0.11
N ILE A 90 -5.55 -3.19 -1.44
CA ILE A 90 -5.40 -1.98 -2.24
C ILE A 90 -6.38 -2.05 -3.41
N GLU A 91 -7.12 -0.98 -3.62
CA GLU A 91 -8.03 -0.79 -4.73
C GLU A 91 -7.64 0.47 -5.52
N LEU A 92 -7.46 0.33 -6.84
CA LEU A 92 -7.29 1.48 -7.73
C LEU A 92 -8.66 2.07 -8.06
N LEU A 93 -8.83 3.36 -7.78
CA LEU A 93 -10.09 4.07 -7.98
C LEU A 93 -10.16 4.63 -9.40
N GLU A 94 -11.37 4.66 -9.97
CA GLU A 94 -11.58 5.33 -11.25
C GLU A 94 -11.28 6.84 -11.08
N PRO A 95 -10.51 7.45 -11.99
CA PRO A 95 -10.32 8.88 -12.04
C PRO A 95 -11.64 9.49 -12.49
N ASN A 96 -12.41 9.94 -11.50
CA ASN A 96 -13.62 10.75 -11.59
C ASN A 96 -14.47 10.49 -12.86
N ILE A 97 -15.57 9.76 -12.72
CA ILE A 97 -16.75 10.00 -13.58
C ILE A 97 -17.18 11.46 -13.39
#